data_AF-A0A838MXC3-F1
#
_entry.id   AF-A0A838MXC3-F1
#
_cell.length_a   1.000
_cell.length_b   1.000
_cell.length_c   1.000
_cell.angle_alpha   90.00
_cell.angle_beta   90.00
_cell.angle_gamma   90.00
#
_symmetry.space_group_name_H-M   'P 1'
#
loop_
_entity.id
_entity.type
_entity.pdbx_description
1 polymer ?
#
loop_
_entity_poly.entity_id
_entity_poly.type
_entity_poly.pdbx_seq_one_letter_code
_entity_poly.pdbx_strand_id
1 'polypeptide(L)'
;MAEITYPTVMVHDLERLLKLVHPDPHSALGAHPTPLGVIVRTYKPDARTVEVIIEGEPPRSMMSSHPAGLFELVLEDRLQTFA
;
A
#
# COMPACT_ATOMS: atom_id res chain seq x y z
N MET A 1 -16.54 -6.27 8.86
CA MET A 1 -15.21 -5.91 8.32
C MET A 1 -15.16 -6.50 6.92
N ALA A 2 -14.89 -5.68 5.90
CA ALA A 2 -14.75 -6.19 4.55
C ALA A 2 -13.43 -6.97 4.47
N GLU A 3 -13.45 -8.15 3.85
CA GLU A 3 -12.23 -8.93 3.65
C GLU A 3 -11.41 -8.28 2.53
N ILE A 4 -10.19 -7.85 2.84
CA ILE A 4 -9.28 -7.26 1.84
C ILE A 4 -8.43 -8.38 1.26
N THR A 5 -8.56 -8.60 -0.04
CA THR A 5 -7.70 -9.54 -0.78
C THR A 5 -6.46 -8.81 -1.28
N TYR A 6 -5.29 -9.30 -0.86
CA TYR A 6 -4.00 -8.77 -1.26
C TYR A 6 -3.32 -9.65 -2.33
N PRO A 7 -2.45 -9.08 -3.18
CA PRO A 7 -2.22 -7.64 -3.34
C PRO A 7 -3.41 -6.93 -3.99
N THR A 8 -3.69 -5.68 -3.60
CA THR A 8 -4.82 -4.93 -4.17
C THR A 8 -4.45 -4.17 -5.44
N VAL A 9 -3.15 -4.10 -5.75
CA VAL A 9 -2.65 -3.48 -6.97
C VAL A 9 -3.05 -4.34 -8.18
N MET A 10 -3.37 -3.70 -9.31
CA MET A 10 -3.71 -4.44 -10.53
C MET A 10 -2.53 -5.29 -11.01
N VAL A 11 -2.80 -6.51 -11.49
CA VAL A 11 -1.77 -7.49 -11.88
C VAL A 11 -0.74 -6.91 -12.85
N HIS A 12 -1.21 -6.18 -13.85
CA HIS A 12 -0.35 -5.54 -14.84
C HIS A 12 0.56 -4.45 -14.27
N ASP A 13 0.05 -3.67 -13.31
CA ASP A 13 0.84 -2.65 -12.64
C ASP A 13 1.86 -3.31 -11.69
N LEU A 14 1.47 -4.39 -10.99
CA LEU A 14 2.37 -5.19 -10.17
C LEU A 14 3.57 -5.66 -10.99
N GLU A 15 3.34 -6.32 -12.12
CA GLU A 15 4.42 -6.85 -12.96
C GLU A 15 5.39 -5.75 -13.41
N ARG A 16 4.87 -4.58 -13.77
CA ARG A 16 5.67 -3.44 -14.20
C ARG A 16 6.44 -2.79 -13.05
N LEU A 17 5.84 -2.71 -11.85
CA LEU A 17 6.50 -2.23 -10.64
C LEU A 17 7.67 -3.14 -10.26
N LEU A 18 7.45 -4.46 -10.25
CA LEU A 18 8.49 -5.45 -9.92
C LEU A 18 9.65 -5.44 -10.91
N LYS A 19 9.39 -5.09 -12.18
CA LYS A 19 10.41 -4.94 -13.23
C LYS A 19 11.02 -3.53 -13.28
N LEU A 20 10.57 -2.59 -12.45
CA LEU A 20 10.98 -1.18 -12.44
C LEU A 20 10.75 -0.46 -13.80
N VAL A 21 9.68 -0.81 -14.51
CA VAL A 21 9.32 -0.23 -15.82
C VAL A 21 7.92 0.39 -15.84
N HIS A 22 7.30 0.56 -14.67
CA HIS A 22 6.00 1.22 -14.59
C HIS A 22 6.14 2.70 -14.98
N PRO A 23 5.39 3.20 -15.99
CA PRO A 23 5.56 4.57 -16.48
C PRO A 23 5.12 5.63 -15.47
N ASP A 24 4.21 5.28 -14.57
CA ASP A 24 3.71 6.15 -13.50
C ASP A 24 3.59 5.37 -12.17
N PRO A 25 4.68 5.08 -11.45
CA PRO A 25 4.62 4.26 -10.23
C PRO A 25 3.69 4.84 -9.16
N HIS A 26 3.49 6.17 -9.15
CA HIS A 26 2.66 6.87 -8.18
C HIS A 26 1.16 6.69 -8.43
N SER A 27 0.74 6.24 -9.61
CA SER A 27 -0.66 5.83 -9.83
C SER A 27 -1.05 4.60 -9.00
N ALA A 28 -0.06 3.79 -8.59
CA ALA A 28 -0.26 2.55 -7.83
C ALA A 28 0.28 2.63 -6.40
N LEU A 29 1.48 3.22 -6.23
CA LEU A 29 2.16 3.37 -4.94
C LEU A 29 1.78 4.67 -4.24
N GLY A 30 2.00 4.72 -2.93
CA GLY A 30 1.63 5.86 -2.08
C GLY A 30 0.24 5.71 -1.47
N ALA A 31 -0.33 6.82 -1.03
CA ALA A 31 -1.63 6.89 -0.37
C ALA A 31 -2.74 7.22 -1.39
N HIS A 32 -3.79 6.40 -1.41
CA HIS A 32 -4.90 6.52 -2.37
C HIS A 32 -6.25 6.35 -1.65
N PRO A 33 -7.23 7.24 -1.84
CA PRO A 33 -8.58 7.05 -1.32
C PRO A 33 -9.29 5.86 -2.00
N THR A 34 -10.04 5.09 -1.22
CA THR A 34 -10.90 3.98 -1.68
C THR A 34 -12.23 4.01 -0.92
N PRO A 35 -13.26 3.26 -1.36
CA PRO A 35 -14.50 3.11 -0.59
C PRO A 35 -14.32 2.50 0.81
N LEU A 36 -13.19 1.81 1.06
CA LEU A 36 -12.87 1.18 2.34
C LEU A 36 -11.97 2.05 3.23
N GLY A 37 -11.58 3.25 2.78
CA GLY A 37 -10.62 4.13 3.44
C GLY A 37 -9.40 4.43 2.58
N VAL A 38 -8.34 4.98 3.16
CA VAL A 38 -7.09 5.29 2.44
C VAL A 38 -6.21 4.05 2.40
N ILE A 39 -5.90 3.57 1.20
CA ILE A 39 -4.88 2.54 1.02
C ILE A 39 -3.50 3.17 0.87
N VAL A 40 -2.54 2.70 1.65
CA VAL A 40 -1.13 3.06 1.57
C VAL A 40 -0.39 1.86 0.99
N ARG A 41 0.34 2.06 -0.10
CA ARG A 41 1.16 1.03 -0.76
C ARG A 41 2.61 1.46 -0.87
N THR A 42 3.54 0.53 -0.68
CA THR A 42 4.96 0.78 -0.89
C THR A 42 5.70 -0.46 -1.38
N TYR A 43 6.73 -0.24 -2.19
CA TYR A 43 7.64 -1.28 -2.67
C TYR A 43 9.01 -1.14 -2.00
N LYS A 44 9.41 -2.15 -1.21
CA LYS A 44 10.65 -2.24 -0.41
C LYS A 44 11.22 -3.68 -0.45
N PRO A 45 12.00 -4.03 -1.49
CA PRO A 45 12.41 -5.41 -1.82
C PRO A 45 13.10 -6.22 -0.70
N ASP A 46 13.78 -5.55 0.23
CA ASP A 46 14.54 -6.21 1.30
C ASP A 46 13.97 -5.92 2.70
N ALA A 47 12.83 -5.25 2.78
CA ALA A 47 12.21 -4.97 4.06
C ALA A 47 11.61 -6.23 4.66
N ARG A 48 11.89 -6.48 5.95
CA ARG A 48 11.22 -7.55 6.72
C ARG A 48 9.81 -7.14 7.14
N THR A 49 9.67 -5.88 7.55
CA THR A 49 8.43 -5.28 8.02
C THR A 49 8.40 -3.83 7.56
N VAL A 50 7.20 -3.30 7.38
CA VAL A 50 6.96 -1.89 7.10
C VAL A 50 5.80 -1.41 7.96
N GLU A 51 5.90 -0.19 8.47
CA GLU A 51 4.88 0.43 9.31
C GLU A 51 4.52 1.80 8.75
N VAL A 52 3.24 2.16 8.85
CA VAL A 52 2.75 3.51 8.58
C VAL A 52 2.78 4.28 9.89
N ILE A 53 3.44 5.44 9.87
CA ILE A 53 3.48 6.38 10.99
C ILE A 53 2.47 7.49 10.72
N ILE A 54 1.54 7.68 11.64
CA ILE A 54 0.57 8.77 11.63
C ILE A 54 0.83 9.61 12.88
N GLU A 55 0.92 10.93 12.71
CA GLU A 55 1.21 11.82 13.83
C GLU A 55 0.15 11.68 14.94
N GLY A 56 0.62 11.55 16.19
CA GLY A 56 -0.26 11.38 17.35
C GLY A 56 -0.81 9.98 17.55
N GLU A 57 -0.43 9.00 16.71
CA GLU A 57 -0.90 7.62 16.81
C GLU A 57 0.25 6.60 16.91
N PRO A 58 -0.01 5.41 17.46
CA PRO A 58 0.92 4.29 17.37
C PRO A 58 1.19 3.88 15.91
N PRO A 59 2.42 3.40 15.60
CA PRO A 59 2.72 2.79 14.30
C PRO A 59 1.73 1.68 13.93
N ARG A 60 1.36 1.61 12.66
CA ARG A 60 0.47 0.56 12.13
C ARG A 60 1.24 -0.32 11.16
N SER A 61 1.38 -1.61 11.48
CA SER A 61 2.10 -2.55 10.62
C SER A 61 1.35 -2.79 9.30
N MET A 62 2.10 -2.89 8.20
CA MET A 62 1.56 -3.18 6.87
C MET A 62 1.60 -4.68 6.56
N MET A 63 0.64 -5.15 5.77
CA MET A 63 0.66 -6.50 5.23
C MET A 63 1.76 -6.62 4.18
N SER A 64 2.61 -7.66 4.26
CA SER A 64 3.47 -8.05 3.14
C SER A 64 2.62 -8.73 2.08
N SER A 65 2.13 -7.95 1.11
CA SER A 65 1.17 -8.43 0.10
C SER A 65 1.82 -9.18 -1.05
N HIS A 66 3.14 -9.03 -1.24
CA HIS A 66 3.91 -9.81 -2.20
C HIS A 66 5.34 -10.05 -1.70
N PRO A 67 5.90 -11.27 -1.84
CA PRO A 67 7.22 -11.63 -1.31
C PRO A 67 8.38 -10.84 -1.92
N ALA A 68 8.19 -10.23 -3.09
CA ALA A 68 9.17 -9.32 -3.69
C ALA A 68 9.26 -7.95 -3.00
N GLY A 69 8.55 -7.75 -1.88
CA GLY A 69 8.61 -6.54 -1.06
C GLY A 69 7.50 -5.53 -1.35
N LEU A 70 6.31 -5.96 -1.78
CA LEU A 70 5.15 -5.07 -1.81
C LEU A 70 4.43 -5.12 -0.46
N PHE A 71 4.14 -3.94 0.10
CA PHE A 71 3.44 -3.80 1.37
C PHE A 71 2.21 -2.91 1.21
N GLU A 72 1.11 -3.30 1.85
CA GLU A 72 -0.18 -2.62 1.75
C GLU A 72 -0.88 -2.50 3.11
N LEU A 73 -1.38 -1.28 3.35
CA LEU A 73 -2.11 -0.70 4.48
C LEU A 73 -3.48 -0.16 4.10
N VAL A 74 -4.64 -0.72 4.49
CA VAL A 74 -5.89 0.07 4.46
C VAL A 74 -6.14 0.73 5.81
N LEU A 75 -6.23 2.06 5.80
CA LEU A 75 -6.59 2.89 6.95
C LEU A 75 -8.10 3.16 6.88
N GLU A 76 -8.90 2.25 7.44
CA GLU A 76 -10.37 2.29 7.36
C GLU A 76 -10.99 3.54 8.03
N ASP A 77 -10.29 4.10 9.03
CA ASP A 77 -10.65 5.31 9.75
C ASP A 77 -10.29 6.61 9.02
N ARG A 78 -9.70 6.52 7.82
CA ARG A 78 -9.24 7.67 7.03
C ARG A 78 -9.90 7.65 5.65
N LEU A 79 -10.58 8.75 5.29
CA LEU A 79 -11.26 8.88 3.99
C LEU A 79 -10.50 9.77 2.98
N GLN A 80 -9.52 10.53 3.45
CA GLN A 80 -8.71 11.45 2.63
C GLN A 80 -7.23 11.31 2.98
N THR A 81 -6.36 11.57 2.01
CA THR A 81 -4.90 11.44 2.17
C THR A 81 -4.30 12.57 3.00
N PHE A 82 -4.86 13.78 2.89
CA PHE A 82 -4.44 14.97 3.64
C PHE A 82 -5.69 15.63 4.21
N ALA A 83 -5.69 15.86 5.52
CA ALA A 83 -6.75 16.54 6.25
C ALA A 83 -6.12 17.43 7.32
#